data_AF-A0AAW1HRX6-F1
#
_entry.id   AF-A0AAW1HRX6-F1
#
_cell.length_a   1.000
_cell.length_b   1.000
_cell.length_c   1.000
_cell.angle_alpha   90.00
_cell.angle_beta   90.00
_cell.angle_gamma   90.00
#
_symmetry.space_group_name_H-M   'P 1'
#
loop_
_entity.id
_entity.type
_entity.pdbx_description
1 polymer ?
#
loop_
_entity_poly.entity_id
_entity_poly.type
_entity_poly.pdbx_seq_one_letter_code
_entity_poly.pdbx_strand_id
1 'polypeptide(L)'
;MINVTRKQAAGEPFEKFYADLQNLIKTCEFNDQRDKLMKMQIIMRVSSKEIQENLLREERSLNKMVDHCMAVELAEKNMQVIATESQNQDLHVVRKAETSKSNYDKKKFKC
;
A
#
# COMPACT_ATOMS: atom_id res chain seq x y z
N MET A 1 33.75 -6.06 -9.57
CA MET A 1 32.38 -6.35 -9.07
C MET A 1 31.93 -5.15 -8.27
N ILE A 2 30.76 -4.57 -8.58
CA ILE A 2 30.23 -3.45 -7.80
C ILE A 2 29.67 -4.00 -6.49
N ASN A 3 30.23 -3.56 -5.37
CA ASN A 3 29.71 -3.82 -4.04
C ASN A 3 28.51 -2.91 -3.76
N VAL A 4 27.34 -3.26 -4.30
CA VAL A 4 26.07 -2.65 -3.85
C VAL A 4 25.71 -3.28 -2.51
N THR A 5 26.05 -2.59 -1.41
CA THR A 5 25.86 -3.09 -0.03
C THR A 5 24.47 -2.80 0.53
N ARG A 6 23.67 -1.97 -0.16
CA ARG A 6 22.36 -1.54 0.31
C ARG A 6 21.34 -2.69 0.30
N LYS A 7 20.76 -2.97 1.46
CA LYS A 7 19.62 -3.87 1.69
C LYS A 7 18.54 -3.10 2.44
N GLN A 8 17.27 -3.26 2.06
CA GLN A 8 16.16 -2.65 2.80
C GLN A 8 16.16 -3.19 4.23
N ALA A 9 16.13 -2.31 5.23
CA ALA A 9 16.03 -2.71 6.62
C ALA A 9 14.60 -3.14 6.98
N ALA A 10 14.43 -3.93 8.03
CA ALA A 10 13.10 -4.27 8.52
C ALA A 10 12.34 -3.01 8.93
N GLY A 11 11.12 -2.83 8.40
CA GLY A 11 10.28 -1.65 8.65
C GLY A 11 10.73 -0.37 7.95
N GLU A 12 11.78 -0.42 7.13
CA GLU A 12 12.19 0.73 6.33
C GLU A 12 11.24 0.96 5.14
N PRO A 13 10.73 2.19 4.93
CA PRO A 13 9.92 2.50 3.76
C PRO A 13 10.67 2.24 2.45
N PHE A 14 9.99 1.60 1.49
CA PHE A 14 10.57 1.25 0.20
C PHE A 14 11.12 2.47 -0.55
N GLU A 15 10.43 3.61 -0.49
CA GLU A 15 10.83 4.85 -1.17
C GLU A 15 12.24 5.30 -0.73
N LYS A 16 12.51 5.26 0.58
CA LYS A 16 13.83 5.61 1.14
C LYS A 16 14.89 4.63 0.65
N PHE A 17 14.59 3.33 0.71
CA PHE A 17 15.49 2.30 0.20
C PHE A 17 15.80 2.49 -1.29
N TYR A 18 14.79 2.76 -2.10
CA TYR A 18 14.93 2.97 -3.53
C TYR A 18 15.77 4.21 -3.86
N ALA A 19 15.57 5.33 -3.13
CA ALA A 19 16.37 6.55 -3.29
C ALA A 19 17.86 6.32 -2.98
N ASP A 20 18.16 5.62 -1.88
CA ASP A 20 19.54 5.27 -1.53
C ASP A 20 20.18 4.37 -2.59
N LEU A 21 19.44 3.36 -3.06
CA LEU A 21 19.88 2.44 -4.08
C LEU A 21 20.13 3.16 -5.42
N GLN A 22 19.27 4.11 -5.79
CA GLN A 22 19.47 5.00 -6.93
C GLN A 22 20.78 5.77 -6.82
N ASN A 23 21.09 6.34 -5.64
CA ASN A 23 22.32 7.10 -5.45
C ASN A 23 23.57 6.22 -5.56
N LEU A 24 23.53 4.98 -5.07
CA LEU A 24 24.63 4.01 -5.24
C LEU A 24 24.83 3.57 -6.68
N ILE A 25 23.74 3.40 -7.43
CA ILE A 25 23.81 3.01 -8.83
C ILE A 25 24.11 4.23 -9.71
N LYS A 26 23.87 5.49 -9.29
CA LYS A 26 24.24 6.71 -10.06
C LYS A 26 25.73 6.74 -10.41
N THR A 27 26.59 6.26 -9.52
CA THR A 27 28.05 6.23 -9.71
C THR A 27 28.55 5.01 -10.50
N CYS A 28 27.63 4.23 -11.06
CA CYS A 28 27.89 2.97 -11.75
C CYS A 28 28.04 3.22 -13.26
N GLU A 29 29.18 2.83 -13.86
CA GLU A 29 29.49 3.01 -15.29
C GLU A 29 28.69 2.10 -16.25
N PHE A 30 27.55 1.59 -15.82
CA PHE A 30 26.82 0.54 -16.52
C PHE A 30 25.81 1.07 -17.56
N ASN A 31 25.87 2.37 -17.92
CA ASN A 31 25.10 3.02 -19.00
C ASN A 31 23.71 2.38 -19.24
N ASP A 32 23.51 1.74 -20.39
CA ASP A 32 22.25 1.16 -20.84
C ASP A 32 21.78 -0.07 -20.02
N GLN A 33 22.64 -0.61 -19.16
CA GLN A 33 22.34 -1.72 -18.25
C GLN A 33 21.92 -1.25 -16.86
N ARG A 34 21.89 0.06 -16.61
CA ARG A 34 21.49 0.65 -15.32
C ARG A 34 20.14 0.14 -14.85
N ASP A 35 19.15 0.09 -15.74
CA ASP A 35 17.81 -0.38 -15.41
C ASP A 35 17.79 -1.87 -15.05
N LYS A 36 18.51 -2.70 -15.81
CA LYS A 36 18.62 -4.13 -15.52
C LYS A 36 19.27 -4.36 -14.15
N LEU A 37 20.35 -3.63 -13.87
CA LEU A 37 21.02 -3.67 -12.57
C LEU A 37 20.08 -3.22 -11.45
N MET A 38 19.34 -2.12 -11.66
CA MET A 38 18.39 -1.62 -10.68
C MET A 38 17.30 -2.65 -10.35
N LYS A 39 16.67 -3.23 -11.37
CA LYS A 39 15.66 -4.28 -11.19
C LYS A 39 16.20 -5.47 -10.40
N MET A 40 17.41 -5.93 -10.76
CA MET A 40 18.08 -7.03 -10.06
C MET A 40 18.34 -6.70 -8.59
N GLN A 41 18.83 -5.49 -8.30
CA GLN A 41 19.06 -5.06 -6.93
C GLN A 41 17.76 -4.94 -6.14
N ILE A 42 16.68 -4.41 -6.71
CA ILE A 42 15.38 -4.35 -6.04
C ILE A 42 14.93 -5.76 -5.63
N ILE A 43 14.90 -6.70 -6.59
CA ILE A 43 14.46 -8.08 -6.34
C ILE A 43 15.32 -8.74 -5.25
N MET A 44 16.64 -8.59 -5.31
CA MET A 44 17.55 -9.26 -4.37
C MET A 44 17.62 -8.61 -2.98
N ARG A 45 17.26 -7.33 -2.86
CA ARG A 45 17.58 -6.51 -1.67
C ARG A 45 16.36 -5.96 -0.93
N VAL A 46 15.16 -6.13 -1.49
CA VAL A 46 13.89 -5.86 -0.78
C VAL A 46 13.76 -6.77 0.44
N SER A 47 13.19 -6.25 1.52
CA SER A 47 13.07 -7.02 2.78
C SER A 47 11.89 -7.98 2.78
N SER A 48 10.83 -7.70 2.02
CA SER A 48 9.63 -8.54 1.92
C SER A 48 9.84 -9.68 0.93
N LYS A 49 9.77 -10.92 1.42
CA LYS A 49 9.80 -12.13 0.58
C LYS A 49 8.59 -12.19 -0.36
N GLU A 50 7.43 -11.73 0.08
CA GLU A 50 6.22 -11.70 -0.75
C GLU A 50 6.39 -10.76 -1.94
N ILE A 51 6.93 -9.56 -1.71
CA ILE A 51 7.25 -8.62 -2.80
C ILE A 51 8.31 -9.24 -3.72
N GLN A 52 9.36 -9.86 -3.18
CA GLN A 52 10.38 -10.54 -3.98
C GLN A 52 9.78 -11.63 -4.87
N GLU A 53 8.94 -12.51 -4.32
CA GLU A 53 8.24 -13.55 -5.07
C GLU A 53 7.34 -12.97 -6.15
N ASN A 54 6.58 -11.91 -5.84
CA ASN A 54 5.70 -11.24 -6.81
C ASN A 54 6.50 -10.66 -7.99
N LEU A 55 7.60 -9.97 -7.70
CA LEU A 55 8.47 -9.38 -8.71
C LEU A 55 9.18 -10.44 -9.58
N LEU A 56 9.37 -11.66 -9.08
CA LEU A 56 9.97 -12.78 -9.82
C LEU A 56 8.97 -13.49 -10.75
N ARG A 57 7.66 -13.29 -10.60
CA ARG A 57 6.64 -14.00 -11.40
C ARG A 57 6.61 -13.57 -12.87
N GLU A 58 6.89 -12.30 -13.14
CA GLU A 58 6.82 -11.74 -14.48
C GLU A 58 7.79 -10.60 -14.66
N GLU A 59 8.27 -10.41 -15.89
CA GLU A 59 9.13 -9.28 -16.19
C GLU A 59 8.31 -7.98 -16.27
N ARG A 60 8.75 -6.96 -15.52
CA ARG A 60 8.14 -5.63 -15.51
C ARG A 60 9.18 -4.56 -15.87
N SER A 61 8.71 -3.39 -16.31
CA SER A 61 9.56 -2.21 -16.40
C SER A 61 9.97 -1.75 -15.00
N LEU A 62 11.09 -1.04 -14.88
CA LEU A 62 11.58 -0.56 -13.59
C LEU A 62 10.52 0.27 -12.86
N ASN A 63 9.86 1.18 -13.57
CA ASN A 63 8.78 2.02 -13.00
C ASN A 63 7.64 1.17 -12.45
N LYS A 64 7.17 0.16 -13.20
CA LYS A 64 6.11 -0.74 -12.74
C LYS A 64 6.50 -1.53 -11.49
N MET A 65 7.77 -1.90 -11.35
CA MET A 65 8.26 -2.57 -10.13
C MET A 65 8.24 -1.63 -8.93
N VAL A 66 8.70 -0.39 -9.11
CA VAL A 66 8.72 0.66 -8.08
C VAL A 66 7.30 0.99 -7.62
N ASP A 67 6.39 1.24 -8.57
CA ASP A 67 4.99 1.52 -8.30
C ASP A 67 4.33 0.36 -7.54
N HIS A 68 4.60 -0.88 -7.94
CA HIS A 68 4.08 -2.06 -7.26
C HIS A 68 4.56 -2.15 -5.80
N CYS A 69 5.85 -1.95 -5.53
CA CYS A 69 6.38 -2.02 -4.17
C CYS A 69 5.75 -0.94 -3.27
N MET A 70 5.62 0.29 -3.77
CA MET A 70 4.96 1.37 -3.04
C MET A 70 3.47 1.10 -2.82
N ALA A 71 2.78 0.54 -3.82
CA ALA A 71 1.37 0.20 -3.72
C ALA A 71 1.11 -0.91 -2.68
N VAL A 72 1.99 -1.90 -2.57
CA VAL A 72 1.90 -2.94 -1.53
C VAL A 72 2.05 -2.33 -0.14
N GLU A 73 3.09 -1.51 0.10
CA GLU A 73 3.27 -0.84 1.40
C GLU A 73 2.09 0.07 1.77
N LEU A 74 1.54 0.79 0.78
CA LEU A 74 0.36 1.62 0.99
C LEU A 74 -0.88 0.77 1.30
N ALA A 75 -1.08 -0.34 0.60
CA ALA A 75 -2.18 -1.26 0.85
C ALA A 75 -2.10 -1.87 2.25
N GLU A 76 -0.91 -2.29 2.70
CA GLU A 76 -0.67 -2.77 4.06
C GLU A 76 -1.05 -1.73 5.12
N LYS A 77 -0.63 -0.47 4.94
CA LYS A 77 -1.02 0.63 5.84
C LYS A 77 -2.53 0.86 5.85
N ASN A 78 -3.16 0.88 4.69
CA ASN A 78 -4.61 1.07 4.59
C ASN A 78 -5.38 -0.08 5.23
N MET A 79 -4.92 -1.33 5.07
CA MET A 79 -5.51 -2.49 5.74
C MET A 79 -5.41 -2.40 7.26
N GLN A 80 -4.30 -1.88 7.80
CA GLN A 80 -4.17 -1.63 9.24
C GLN A 80 -5.20 -0.62 9.73
N VAL A 81 -5.40 0.49 9.00
CA VAL A 81 -6.43 1.50 9.32
C VAL A 81 -7.82 0.86 9.34
N ILE A 82 -8.18 0.13 8.28
CA ILE A 82 -9.48 -0.57 8.18
C ILE A 82 -9.69 -1.54 9.35
N ALA A 83 -8.65 -2.31 9.74
CA ALA A 83 -8.73 -3.24 10.86
C ALA A 83 -8.95 -2.52 12.19
N THR A 84 -8.26 -1.39 12.42
CA THR A 84 -8.41 -0.60 13.65
C THR A 84 -9.76 0.15 13.71
N GLU A 85 -10.28 0.63 12.59
CA GLU A 85 -11.61 1.26 12.53
C GLU A 85 -12.73 0.25 12.76
N SER A 86 -12.59 -0.96 12.23
CA SER A 86 -13.57 -2.05 12.43
C SER A 86 -13.68 -2.48 13.90
N GLN A 87 -12.59 -2.37 14.68
CA GLN A 87 -12.61 -2.66 16.12
C GLN A 87 -13.24 -1.54 16.97
N ASN A 88 -13.39 -0.32 16.43
CA ASN A 88 -13.98 0.82 17.14
C ASN A 88 -15.47 1.03 16.82
N GLN A 89 -16.08 0.20 15.97
CA GLN A 89 -17.51 0.29 15.59
C GLN A 89 -18.46 -0.55 16.45
N ASP A 90 -18.08 -0.94 17.66
CA ASP A 90 -19.03 -1.47 18.63
C ASP A 90 -19.86 -0.31 19.24
N LEU A 91 -21.16 -0.33 18.92
CA LEU A 91 -22.30 0.31 19.61
C LEU A 91 -22.66 1.77 19.25
N HIS A 92 -23.41 1.95 18.16
CA HIS A 92 -24.48 2.96 18.13
C HIS A 92 -25.84 2.25 17.99
N VAL A 93 -26.29 1.60 19.08
CA VAL A 93 -27.64 1.03 19.17
C VAL A 93 -28.65 2.19 19.15
N VAL A 94 -29.20 2.51 17.98
CA VAL A 94 -30.37 3.38 17.87
C VAL A 94 -31.55 2.61 18.46
N ARG A 95 -31.84 2.84 19.73
CA ARG A 95 -33.08 2.37 20.36
C ARG A 95 -34.25 3.06 19.63
N LYS A 96 -34.99 2.32 18.80
CA LYS A 96 -36.32 2.73 18.36
C LYS A 96 -37.22 2.75 19.59
N ALA A 97 -37.43 3.94 20.17
CA ALA A 97 -38.48 4.13 21.16
C ALA A 97 -39.83 4.00 20.44
N GLU A 98 -40.55 2.93 20.72
CA GLU A 98 -41.96 2.79 20.36
C GLU A 98 -42.74 3.87 21.12
N THR A 99 -43.08 4.96 20.44
CA THR A 99 -44.02 5.94 20.99
C THR A 99 -45.39 5.67 20.39
N SER A 100 -46.22 5.09 21.23
CA SER A 100 -47.64 4.83 21.09
C SER A 100 -48.41 6.03 20.53
N LYS A 101 -49.25 5.75 19.53
CA LYS A 101 -50.45 6.46 19.05
C LYS A 101 -50.78 7.83 19.68
N SER A 102 -50.88 8.85 18.82
CA SER A 102 -51.92 9.89 18.98
C SER A 102 -52.68 10.08 17.68
N ASN A 103 -54.00 9.91 17.80
CA ASN A 103 -55.05 10.32 16.86
C ASN A 103 -54.94 11.85 16.61
N TYR A 104 -55.16 12.35 15.39
CA TYR A 104 -55.99 13.54 15.10
C TYR A 104 -56.00 13.89 13.58
N ASP A 105 -57.22 13.82 13.04
CA ASP A 105 -57.85 14.54 11.92
C ASP A 105 -57.30 14.49 10.48
N LYS A 106 -58.04 13.68 9.70
CA LYS A 106 -58.21 13.80 8.25
C LYS A 106 -58.79 15.18 7.87
N LYS A 107 -57.96 16.09 7.36
CA LYS A 107 -58.45 17.17 6.48
C LYS A 107 -58.17 16.84 5.01
N LYS A 108 -59.24 16.34 4.41
CA LYS A 108 -59.63 16.30 3.00
C LYS A 108 -58.92 17.38 2.15
N PHE A 109 -57.98 16.97 1.28
CA PHE A 109 -57.67 17.76 0.09
C PHE A 109 -58.63 17.32 -1.01
N LYS A 110 -59.53 18.24 -1.39
CA LYS A 110 -60.36 18.13 -2.60
C LYS A 110 -59.47 18.36 -3.82
N CYS A 111 -59.82 17.68 -4.91
CA CYS A 111 -59.16 17.64 -6.23
C CYS A 111 -58.53 18.95 -6.69
#